data_AF-A0A2V5MLG3-F1
#
_entry.id   AF-A0A2V5MLG3-F1
#
_cell.length_a   1.000
_cell.length_b   1.000
_cell.length_c   1.000
_cell.angle_alpha   90.00
_cell.angle_beta   90.00
_cell.angle_gamma   90.00
#
_symmetry.space_group_name_H-M   'P 1'
#
loop_
_entity.id
_entity.type
_entity.pdbx_description
1 polymer ?
#
loop_
_entity_poly.entity_id
_entity_poly.type
_entity_poly.pdbx_seq_one_letter_code
_entity_poly.pdbx_strand_id
1 'polypeptide(L)'
;IARPDLSDLRIIDANAKEIPFLVDQPMPRSESMMQARDFRAEIASTETRLLITTGTDLAIAGITLETPAGANFIKSVRVEGSSDQKNWQLLTSDAPIFSMRTGASRLDVRFSEGTWEFLRVFVDDNRTAPVPWTGARSIVAGSTAPVDSVPVAIKSRDENPGVTRLGIELAAANLRIASIRIATPEPVFTRAVTVAASELSEEKLHEQTLSSAVLYRVDLNGKTEAHLDIPLEKQVSGRELVLLIDNGDSPPLSISEIRAERRITRLLFFASTAGPHILLSGNTQCDAPRYDVSQLGGQLRRVPAGETQVGPPVLNSGYDATANLPQAFSLGANIQIAAWKFRKPIQILKPGVQQLELDLDVLARSAPDLRDLRVVSEGAQFPYLIERTSIERTVNLAAAVANNRDRPKISRWRLTLPLAAIPITRITCASDSTLFERSVRVWEERTDERGNNYPSELAQTTWRRLPNQRPLPLVTSLQHSPKGDTILIETDNGDNPAIELHDFRAYYSVTRLIFASPVSRPIALYYGNDEVGAPRYDAKLMATQLLRSERTAAALGTQESLKSEPISESLTGAARYIFWGVLAIVVIALLIVISRLLPKTA
;
A
#
# COMPACT_ATOMS: atom_id res chain seq x y z
N ILE A 1 15.48 14.78 11.82
CA ILE A 1 15.80 15.83 12.81
C ILE A 1 15.42 17.17 12.25
N ALA A 2 15.98 17.58 11.10
CA ALA A 2 15.54 18.78 10.39
C ALA A 2 14.08 18.72 9.89
N ARG A 3 13.46 19.89 9.75
CA ARG A 3 12.14 20.06 9.11
C ARG A 3 12.21 19.74 7.61
N PRO A 4 11.07 19.38 6.96
CA PRO A 4 11.07 19.04 5.53
C PRO A 4 11.53 20.19 4.62
N ASP A 5 11.21 21.41 5.01
CA ASP A 5 11.56 22.64 4.30
C ASP A 5 12.96 23.16 4.66
N LEU A 6 13.67 22.47 5.57
CA LEU A 6 15.01 22.83 6.07
C LEU A 6 15.08 24.24 6.69
N SER A 7 13.95 24.81 7.07
CA SER A 7 13.83 26.17 7.62
C SER A 7 14.50 26.32 9.00
N ASP A 8 14.66 25.21 9.73
CA ASP A 8 15.27 25.15 11.04
C ASP A 8 16.80 25.01 11.03
N LEU A 9 17.42 24.95 9.84
CA LEU A 9 18.87 24.85 9.74
C LEU A 9 19.56 26.18 10.07
N ARG A 10 20.62 26.12 10.87
CA ARG A 10 21.54 27.24 11.13
C ARG A 10 22.98 26.75 11.10
N ILE A 11 23.89 27.54 10.53
CA ILE A 11 25.33 27.28 10.59
C ILE A 11 25.95 28.34 11.48
N ILE A 12 26.73 27.94 12.48
CA ILE A 12 27.49 28.85 13.33
C ILE A 12 28.98 28.54 13.29
N ASP A 13 29.81 29.56 13.44
CA ASP A 13 31.26 29.43 13.60
C ASP A 13 31.64 29.04 15.05
N ALA A 14 32.95 28.92 15.30
CA ALA A 14 33.50 28.61 16.61
C ALA A 14 33.19 29.67 17.69
N ASN A 15 32.80 30.89 17.32
CA ASN A 15 32.41 31.97 18.21
C ASN A 15 30.89 32.10 18.37
N ALA A 16 30.13 31.09 17.93
CA ALA A 16 28.68 31.06 17.89
C ALA A 16 28.04 32.16 17.02
N LYS A 17 28.77 32.69 16.04
CA LYS A 17 28.22 33.64 15.07
C LYS A 17 27.56 32.88 13.92
N GLU A 18 26.33 33.26 13.58
CA GLU A 18 25.59 32.68 12.45
C GLU A 18 26.24 33.05 11.10
N ILE A 19 26.35 32.06 10.23
CA ILE A 19 26.92 32.17 8.89
C ILE A 19 25.81 32.04 7.85
N PRO A 20 25.64 33.05 6.97
CA PRO A 20 24.75 32.95 5.82
C PRO A 20 25.08 31.78 4.90
N PHE A 21 24.06 31.03 4.50
CA PHE A 21 24.22 29.89 3.61
C PHE A 21 23.11 29.83 2.55
N LEU A 22 23.38 29.12 1.46
CA LEU A 22 22.43 28.78 0.42
C LEU A 22 22.13 27.27 0.49
N VAL A 23 20.85 26.92 0.51
CA VAL A 23 20.41 25.54 0.30
C VAL A 23 20.44 25.26 -1.21
N ASP A 24 21.32 24.37 -1.64
CA ASP A 24 21.41 23.90 -3.02
C ASP A 24 20.83 22.49 -3.13
N GLN A 25 19.76 22.36 -3.91
CA GLN A 25 19.09 21.10 -4.23
C GLN A 25 19.08 20.93 -5.76
N PRO A 26 20.16 20.37 -6.34
CA PRO A 26 20.20 20.09 -7.77
C PRO A 26 19.04 19.17 -8.17
N MET A 27 18.26 19.59 -9.16
CA MET A 27 17.18 18.79 -9.75
C MET A 27 17.54 18.48 -11.20
N PRO A 28 17.23 17.27 -11.69
CA PRO A 28 17.46 16.93 -13.09
C PRO A 28 16.51 17.77 -13.96
N ARG A 29 16.94 18.08 -15.18
CA ARG A 29 16.01 18.48 -16.24
C ARG A 29 15.51 17.20 -16.89
N SER A 30 14.21 16.95 -16.81
CA SER A 30 13.61 15.80 -17.48
C SER A 30 13.89 15.85 -18.99
N GLU A 31 14.13 14.68 -19.56
CA GLU A 31 14.12 14.51 -21.02
C GLU A 31 12.74 14.90 -21.57
N SER A 32 12.73 15.42 -22.80
CA SER A 32 11.50 15.73 -23.51
C SER A 32 11.47 15.01 -24.86
N MET A 33 10.29 14.63 -25.30
CA MET A 33 10.10 13.98 -26.59
C MET A 33 9.69 15.01 -27.66
N MET A 34 10.29 14.92 -28.84
CA MET A 34 9.91 15.72 -30.00
C MET A 34 9.54 14.79 -31.16
N GLN A 35 8.38 15.00 -31.77
CA GLN A 35 7.99 14.22 -32.94
C GLN A 35 9.00 14.41 -34.08
N ALA A 36 9.37 13.33 -34.76
CA ALA A 36 10.16 13.43 -35.98
C ALA A 36 9.42 14.25 -37.05
N ARG A 37 10.16 15.05 -37.81
CA ARG A 37 9.61 15.84 -38.94
C ARG A 37 9.12 14.93 -40.07
N ASP A 38 9.86 13.88 -40.37
CA ASP A 38 9.48 12.89 -41.38
C ASP A 38 9.85 11.47 -40.91
N PHE A 39 9.04 10.50 -41.33
CA PHE A 39 9.18 9.10 -40.98
C PHE A 39 8.74 8.21 -42.13
N ARG A 40 9.61 7.29 -42.55
CA ARG A 40 9.31 6.27 -43.56
C ARG A 40 9.80 4.91 -43.11
N ALA A 41 8.94 3.90 -43.20
CA ALA A 41 9.29 2.50 -42.96
C ALA A 41 9.36 1.74 -44.29
N GLU A 42 10.44 0.99 -44.48
CA GLU A 42 10.68 0.15 -45.66
C GLU A 42 10.95 -1.29 -45.20
N ILE A 43 10.04 -2.21 -45.54
CA ILE A 43 10.17 -3.61 -45.19
C ILE A 43 11.05 -4.31 -46.25
N ALA A 44 12.13 -4.93 -45.82
CA ALA A 44 12.96 -5.81 -46.63
C ALA A 44 12.79 -7.28 -46.19
N SER A 45 13.50 -8.21 -46.81
CA SER A 45 13.31 -9.65 -46.56
C SER A 45 13.65 -10.10 -45.14
N THR A 46 14.64 -9.46 -44.51
CA THR A 46 15.19 -9.86 -43.20
C THR A 46 15.27 -8.71 -42.20
N GLU A 47 14.89 -7.51 -42.61
CA GLU A 47 14.96 -6.30 -41.79
C GLU A 47 13.89 -5.29 -42.20
N THR A 48 13.44 -4.46 -41.27
CA THR A 48 12.68 -3.25 -41.57
C THR A 48 13.58 -2.04 -41.36
N ARG A 49 13.71 -1.19 -42.38
CA ARG A 49 14.48 0.06 -42.34
C ARG A 49 13.54 1.23 -42.02
N LEU A 50 13.85 1.98 -40.97
CA LEU A 50 13.13 3.20 -40.61
C LEU A 50 14.02 4.39 -40.92
N LEU A 51 13.56 5.25 -41.81
CA LEU A 51 14.21 6.50 -42.21
C LEU A 51 13.52 7.64 -41.45
N ILE A 52 14.29 8.39 -40.67
CA ILE A 52 13.76 9.41 -39.76
C ILE A 52 14.48 10.73 -40.02
N THR A 53 13.72 11.80 -40.24
CA THR A 53 14.24 13.18 -40.19
C THR A 53 13.82 13.78 -38.86
N THR A 54 14.78 14.08 -37.98
CA THR A 54 14.49 14.50 -36.59
C THR A 54 13.80 15.86 -36.53
N GLY A 55 14.27 16.80 -37.35
CA GLY A 55 13.74 18.16 -37.43
C GLY A 55 14.16 19.10 -36.31
N THR A 56 15.16 18.72 -35.51
CA THR A 56 15.69 19.48 -34.36
C THR A 56 17.20 19.71 -34.49
N ASP A 57 17.67 20.85 -33.98
CA ASP A 57 19.09 21.18 -33.79
C ASP A 57 19.59 20.88 -32.36
N LEU A 58 18.67 20.57 -31.44
CA LEU A 58 18.98 20.15 -30.09
C LEU A 58 19.69 18.80 -30.06
N ALA A 59 20.58 18.62 -29.08
CA ALA A 59 21.17 17.31 -28.81
C ALA A 59 20.10 16.31 -28.33
N ILE A 60 20.10 15.13 -28.93
CA ILE A 60 19.19 14.03 -28.62
C ILE A 60 19.96 12.85 -28.03
N ALA A 61 19.39 12.19 -27.03
CA ALA A 61 19.96 11.05 -26.30
C ALA A 61 19.42 9.68 -26.80
N GLY A 62 18.52 9.71 -27.79
CA GLY A 62 17.86 8.52 -28.29
C GLY A 62 16.65 8.83 -29.15
N ILE A 63 15.93 7.77 -29.51
CA ILE A 63 14.62 7.82 -30.16
C ILE A 63 13.65 6.86 -29.50
N THR A 64 12.37 7.21 -29.50
CA THR A 64 11.25 6.32 -29.18
C THR A 64 10.55 5.94 -30.48
N LEU A 65 10.41 4.65 -30.77
CA LEU A 65 9.66 4.18 -31.95
C LEU A 65 8.17 4.03 -31.62
N GLU A 66 7.30 4.31 -32.59
CA GLU A 66 5.85 4.21 -32.42
C GLU A 66 5.28 3.03 -33.22
N THR A 67 4.38 2.27 -32.59
CA THR A 67 3.70 1.10 -33.18
C THR A 67 2.28 1.02 -32.63
N PRO A 68 1.30 0.42 -33.35
CA PRO A 68 -0.06 0.28 -32.86
C PRO A 68 -0.15 -0.42 -31.51
N ALA A 69 -1.15 -0.01 -30.71
CA ALA A 69 -1.41 -0.62 -29.41
C ALA A 69 -1.68 -2.13 -29.52
N GLY A 70 -1.22 -2.90 -28.54
CA GLY A 70 -1.40 -4.36 -28.50
C GLY A 70 -0.35 -5.16 -29.28
N ALA A 71 0.63 -4.50 -29.90
CA ALA A 71 1.79 -5.18 -30.49
C ALA A 71 2.52 -6.04 -29.45
N ASN A 72 2.94 -7.24 -29.85
CA ASN A 72 3.66 -8.18 -28.99
C ASN A 72 4.87 -8.74 -29.74
N PHE A 73 6.06 -8.22 -29.44
CA PHE A 73 7.30 -8.57 -30.12
C PHE A 73 8.51 -8.30 -29.24
N ILE A 74 9.62 -8.94 -29.59
CA ILE A 74 10.96 -8.60 -29.11
C ILE A 74 11.87 -8.59 -30.34
N LYS A 75 12.55 -7.48 -30.58
CA LYS A 75 13.42 -7.27 -31.74
C LYS A 75 14.69 -6.55 -31.33
N SER A 76 15.76 -6.75 -32.07
CA SER A 76 17.00 -5.98 -31.94
C SER A 76 17.06 -4.92 -33.01
N VAL A 77 17.64 -3.76 -32.68
CA VAL A 77 17.83 -2.66 -33.63
C VAL A 77 19.26 -2.16 -33.69
N ARG A 78 19.64 -1.69 -34.88
CA ARG A 78 20.85 -0.89 -35.11
C ARG A 78 20.44 0.52 -35.52
N VAL A 79 21.10 1.54 -35.00
CA VAL A 79 20.85 2.95 -35.33
C VAL A 79 22.10 3.58 -35.88
N GLU A 80 21.94 4.30 -36.99
CA GLU A 80 22.96 5.14 -37.60
C GLU A 80 22.45 6.58 -37.68
N GLY A 81 23.35 7.55 -37.51
CA GLY A 81 23.06 8.98 -37.61
C GLY A 81 23.87 9.68 -38.67
N SER A 82 23.30 10.73 -39.25
CA SER A 82 23.94 11.57 -40.27
C SER A 82 23.44 13.01 -40.18
N SER A 83 24.30 13.96 -40.58
CA SER A 83 23.94 15.35 -40.81
C SER A 83 23.70 15.69 -42.29
N ASP A 84 24.06 14.80 -43.22
CA ASP A 84 24.06 15.10 -44.66
C ASP A 84 23.49 13.97 -45.56
N GLN A 85 22.98 12.90 -44.94
CA GLN A 85 22.53 11.64 -45.58
C GLN A 85 23.60 10.87 -46.38
N LYS A 86 24.85 11.34 -46.39
CA LYS A 86 25.96 10.72 -47.13
C LYS A 86 26.90 10.00 -46.17
N ASN A 87 27.30 10.69 -45.11
CA ASN A 87 28.19 10.18 -44.08
C ASN A 87 27.35 9.66 -42.91
N TRP A 88 27.34 8.35 -42.72
CA TRP A 88 26.57 7.68 -41.67
C TRP A 88 27.49 7.15 -40.59
N GLN A 89 27.19 7.49 -39.33
CA GLN A 89 27.91 7.01 -38.16
C GLN A 89 27.03 6.02 -37.39
N LEU A 90 27.60 4.87 -37.02
CA LEU A 90 26.95 3.93 -36.12
C LEU A 90 26.80 4.56 -34.73
N LEU A 91 25.56 4.64 -34.23
CA LEU A 91 25.25 5.21 -32.91
C LEU A 91 25.04 4.12 -31.86
N THR A 92 24.34 3.05 -32.24
CA THR A 92 24.14 1.87 -31.39
C THR A 92 23.82 0.65 -32.24
N SER A 93 24.10 -0.54 -31.71
CA SER A 93 23.89 -1.82 -32.38
C SER A 93 23.30 -2.85 -31.42
N ASP A 94 22.41 -3.71 -31.93
CA ASP A 94 21.70 -4.75 -31.18
C ASP A 94 20.94 -4.23 -29.94
N ALA A 95 20.43 -3.00 -29.99
CA ALA A 95 19.63 -2.46 -28.90
C ALA A 95 18.27 -3.20 -28.86
N PRO A 96 17.84 -3.73 -27.71
CA PRO A 96 16.56 -4.43 -27.62
C PRO A 96 15.40 -3.44 -27.62
N ILE A 97 14.39 -3.72 -28.43
CA ILE A 97 13.07 -3.11 -28.34
C ILE A 97 11.99 -4.18 -28.25
N PHE A 98 10.98 -3.92 -27.45
CA PHE A 98 9.91 -4.88 -27.25
C PHE A 98 8.64 -4.22 -26.73
N SER A 99 7.54 -4.94 -26.95
CA SER A 99 6.26 -4.69 -26.34
C SER A 99 5.69 -6.06 -25.96
N MET A 100 5.28 -6.21 -24.71
CA MET A 100 4.70 -7.46 -24.20
C MET A 100 3.28 -7.23 -23.72
N ARG A 101 2.42 -8.24 -23.88
CA ARG A 101 1.06 -8.22 -23.33
C ARG A 101 1.00 -8.05 -21.82
N THR A 102 2.10 -8.34 -21.11
CA THR A 102 2.27 -8.16 -19.67
C THR A 102 2.46 -6.69 -19.25
N GLY A 103 2.52 -5.76 -20.21
CA GLY A 103 2.74 -4.33 -19.95
C GLY A 103 4.22 -3.92 -19.95
N ALA A 104 5.16 -4.88 -19.93
CA ALA A 104 6.57 -4.57 -20.15
C ALA A 104 6.77 -4.10 -21.59
N SER A 105 7.32 -2.89 -21.74
CA SER A 105 7.61 -2.30 -23.04
C SER A 105 8.87 -1.46 -22.95
N ARG A 106 9.65 -1.52 -24.01
CA ARG A 106 10.74 -0.59 -24.28
C ARG A 106 10.78 -0.34 -25.78
N LEU A 107 10.30 0.83 -26.19
CA LEU A 107 10.40 1.30 -27.58
C LEU A 107 11.49 2.37 -27.75
N ASP A 108 12.16 2.71 -26.64
CA ASP A 108 13.26 3.67 -26.60
C ASP A 108 14.59 3.00 -26.94
N VAL A 109 15.29 3.61 -27.87
CA VAL A 109 16.63 3.24 -28.31
C VAL A 109 17.57 4.36 -27.93
N ARG A 110 18.45 4.11 -26.95
CA ARG A 110 19.41 5.09 -26.43
C ARG A 110 20.73 5.04 -27.19
N PHE A 111 21.37 6.19 -27.34
CA PHE A 111 22.70 6.35 -27.93
C PHE A 111 23.39 7.60 -27.37
N SER A 112 24.69 7.78 -27.65
CA SER A 112 25.46 8.95 -27.18
C SER A 112 24.81 10.27 -27.64
N GLU A 113 24.69 11.22 -26.71
CA GLU A 113 24.07 12.51 -26.98
C GLU A 113 24.76 13.24 -28.13
N GLY A 114 23.97 13.72 -29.09
CA GLY A 114 24.48 14.47 -30.23
C GLY A 114 23.36 15.09 -31.06
N THR A 115 23.72 16.01 -31.93
CA THR A 115 22.79 16.62 -32.89
C THR A 115 22.80 15.80 -34.17
N TRP A 116 21.64 15.24 -34.54
CA TRP A 116 21.48 14.36 -35.70
C TRP A 116 20.27 14.81 -36.51
N GLU A 117 20.45 15.20 -37.78
CA GLU A 117 19.33 15.59 -38.64
C GLU A 117 18.61 14.37 -39.22
N PHE A 118 19.36 13.32 -39.55
CA PHE A 118 18.87 12.10 -40.16
C PHE A 118 19.28 10.87 -39.34
N LEU A 119 18.34 9.95 -39.13
CA LEU A 119 18.59 8.66 -38.51
C LEU A 119 18.10 7.52 -39.41
N ARG A 120 18.86 6.42 -39.43
CA ARG A 120 18.44 5.13 -39.99
C ARG A 120 18.38 4.11 -38.89
N VAL A 121 17.24 3.45 -38.74
CA VAL A 121 17.05 2.35 -37.80
C VAL A 121 16.83 1.08 -38.60
N PHE A 122 17.60 0.05 -38.30
CA PHE A 122 17.46 -1.28 -38.87
C PHE A 122 16.88 -2.19 -37.81
N VAL A 123 15.66 -2.66 -38.02
CA VAL A 123 14.95 -3.57 -37.13
C VAL A 123 15.12 -4.99 -37.64
N ASP A 124 15.64 -5.90 -36.81
CA ASP A 124 15.86 -7.30 -37.19
C ASP A 124 14.53 -8.08 -37.28
N ASP A 125 14.23 -8.59 -38.47
CA ASP A 125 13.05 -9.39 -38.78
C ASP A 125 13.42 -10.84 -39.16
N ASN A 126 14.68 -11.26 -39.00
CA ASN A 126 15.10 -12.62 -39.36
C ASN A 126 14.36 -13.72 -38.62
N ARG A 127 13.99 -13.48 -37.36
CA ARG A 127 13.39 -14.49 -36.48
C ARG A 127 11.88 -14.33 -36.28
N THR A 128 11.35 -13.14 -36.54
CA THR A 128 9.96 -12.80 -36.27
C THR A 128 9.42 -11.89 -37.35
N ALA A 129 8.13 -12.03 -37.68
CA ALA A 129 7.50 -11.21 -38.71
C ALA A 129 7.70 -9.70 -38.47
N PRO A 130 7.78 -8.88 -39.54
CA PRO A 130 7.84 -7.43 -39.42
C PRO A 130 6.71 -6.84 -38.58
N VAL A 131 7.03 -5.79 -37.83
CA VAL A 131 6.08 -5.05 -37.00
C VAL A 131 5.71 -3.75 -37.71
N PRO A 132 4.43 -3.32 -37.71
CA PRO A 132 4.05 -2.04 -38.27
C PRO A 132 4.59 -0.90 -37.38
N TRP A 133 5.48 -0.10 -37.94
CA TRP A 133 6.00 1.12 -37.32
C TRP A 133 5.30 2.35 -37.90
N THR A 134 4.77 3.20 -37.04
CA THR A 134 3.90 4.33 -37.44
C THR A 134 4.56 5.68 -37.26
N GLY A 135 5.69 5.75 -36.57
CA GLY A 135 6.38 7.00 -36.29
C GLY A 135 7.59 6.84 -35.39
N ALA A 136 8.23 7.96 -35.08
CA ALA A 136 9.31 8.05 -34.12
C ALA A 136 9.34 9.42 -33.44
N ARG A 137 9.81 9.46 -32.20
CA ARG A 137 10.09 10.68 -31.45
C ARG A 137 11.55 10.73 -31.07
N SER A 138 12.17 11.90 -31.20
CA SER A 138 13.52 12.14 -30.67
C SER A 138 13.44 12.39 -29.18
N ILE A 139 14.34 11.76 -28.41
CA ILE A 139 14.50 12.00 -26.98
C ILE A 139 15.52 13.13 -26.82
N VAL A 140 15.04 14.34 -26.57
CA VAL A 140 15.91 15.50 -26.31
C VAL A 140 16.61 15.33 -24.97
N ALA A 141 17.93 15.53 -24.97
CA ALA A 141 18.77 15.29 -23.81
C ALA A 141 18.37 16.13 -22.60
N GLY A 142 18.18 15.46 -21.46
CA GLY A 142 17.91 16.06 -20.16
C GLY A 142 19.17 16.60 -19.49
N SER A 143 19.11 16.74 -18.16
CA SER A 143 20.32 16.85 -17.34
C SER A 143 20.18 15.95 -16.13
N THR A 144 21.28 15.32 -15.72
CA THR A 144 21.30 14.54 -14.49
C THR A 144 21.47 15.48 -13.29
N ALA A 145 21.07 14.98 -12.13
CA ALA A 145 21.42 15.60 -10.85
C ALA A 145 22.01 14.52 -9.95
N PRO A 146 22.97 14.88 -9.08
CA PRO A 146 23.63 13.93 -8.22
C PRO A 146 22.65 13.23 -7.28
N VAL A 147 22.92 11.94 -7.06
CA VAL A 147 22.19 11.08 -6.14
C VAL A 147 23.18 10.35 -5.24
N ASP A 148 22.73 10.02 -4.04
CA ASP A 148 23.42 9.11 -3.14
C ASP A 148 22.56 7.87 -2.92
N SER A 149 23.17 6.70 -3.03
CA SER A 149 22.48 5.43 -2.77
C SER A 149 22.45 5.15 -1.27
N VAL A 150 21.26 4.97 -0.70
CA VAL A 150 21.06 4.63 0.70
C VAL A 150 20.37 3.27 0.83
N PRO A 151 20.76 2.43 1.82
CA PRO A 151 20.11 1.16 2.05
C PRO A 151 18.68 1.38 2.56
N VAL A 152 17.79 0.45 2.18
CA VAL A 152 16.39 0.42 2.63
C VAL A 152 16.15 -0.91 3.32
N ALA A 153 15.65 -0.87 4.55
CA ALA A 153 15.36 -2.08 5.32
C ALA A 153 13.96 -2.60 4.98
N ILE A 154 13.80 -3.92 4.81
CA ILE A 154 12.49 -4.56 4.74
C ILE A 154 12.03 -4.85 6.17
N LYS A 155 10.97 -4.17 6.63
CA LYS A 155 10.39 -4.29 7.97
C LYS A 155 9.30 -5.35 8.05
N SER A 156 8.53 -5.50 6.98
CA SER A 156 7.52 -6.55 6.86
C SER A 156 7.45 -7.06 5.42
N ARG A 157 7.08 -8.33 5.29
CA ARG A 157 6.77 -8.98 4.02
C ARG A 157 5.52 -9.81 4.22
N ASP A 158 4.47 -9.45 3.50
CA ASP A 158 3.17 -10.11 3.55
C ASP A 158 2.85 -10.61 2.13
N GLU A 159 2.60 -11.90 1.97
CA GLU A 159 2.23 -12.52 0.69
C GLU A 159 0.71 -12.58 0.60
N ASN A 160 0.12 -11.54 0.02
CA ASN A 160 -1.30 -11.51 -0.30
C ASN A 160 -1.55 -12.36 -1.57
N PRO A 161 -2.76 -12.89 -1.80
CA PRO A 161 -3.08 -13.60 -3.04
C PRO A 161 -2.77 -12.74 -4.28
N GLY A 162 -1.82 -13.19 -5.09
CA GLY A 162 -1.35 -12.50 -6.29
C GLY A 162 -0.48 -11.26 -6.06
N VAL A 163 -0.18 -10.86 -4.82
CA VAL A 163 0.55 -9.62 -4.53
C VAL A 163 1.54 -9.80 -3.38
N THR A 164 2.82 -9.47 -3.61
CA THR A 164 3.79 -9.30 -2.52
C THR A 164 3.65 -7.89 -1.97
N ARG A 165 3.42 -7.74 -0.66
CA ARG A 165 3.49 -6.44 0.02
C ARG A 165 4.72 -6.37 0.90
N LEU A 166 5.51 -5.31 0.75
CA LEU A 166 6.68 -5.03 1.57
C LEU A 166 6.49 -3.71 2.31
N GLY A 167 6.58 -3.75 3.64
CA GLY A 167 6.81 -2.55 4.43
C GLY A 167 8.30 -2.26 4.45
N ILE A 168 8.72 -1.13 3.87
CA ILE A 168 10.13 -0.75 3.76
C ILE A 168 10.42 0.53 4.56
N GLU A 169 11.61 0.60 5.16
CA GLU A 169 12.06 1.73 5.96
C GLU A 169 13.30 2.41 5.36
N LEU A 170 13.18 3.72 5.15
CA LEU A 170 14.25 4.62 4.76
C LEU A 170 15.16 4.95 5.96
N ALA A 171 16.43 5.24 5.68
CA ALA A 171 17.42 5.60 6.70
C ALA A 171 17.05 6.84 7.53
N ALA A 172 16.27 7.77 6.96
CA ALA A 172 15.79 8.98 7.61
C ALA A 172 14.43 9.43 7.05
N ALA A 173 13.73 10.26 7.82
CA ALA A 173 12.54 10.98 7.36
C ALA A 173 12.92 12.18 6.49
N ASN A 174 11.95 12.74 5.76
CA ASN A 174 12.07 13.94 4.91
C ASN A 174 13.05 13.81 3.74
N LEU A 175 13.47 12.59 3.38
CA LEU A 175 14.36 12.36 2.26
C LEU A 175 13.65 12.62 0.93
N ARG A 176 14.32 13.33 0.02
CA ARG A 176 13.88 13.45 -1.37
C ARG A 176 14.44 12.28 -2.17
N ILE A 177 13.57 11.34 -2.54
CA ILE A 177 13.94 10.11 -3.21
C ILE A 177 13.72 10.28 -4.71
N ALA A 178 14.78 10.03 -5.48
CA ALA A 178 14.76 10.02 -6.94
C ALA A 178 14.13 8.71 -7.44
N SER A 179 14.61 7.57 -6.95
CA SER A 179 14.09 6.25 -7.29
C SER A 179 14.29 5.23 -6.16
N ILE A 180 13.54 4.13 -6.22
CA ILE A 180 13.76 2.92 -5.43
C ILE A 180 14.20 1.81 -6.38
N ARG A 181 15.34 1.18 -6.09
CA ARG A 181 15.89 0.07 -6.88
C ARG A 181 15.72 -1.25 -6.13
N ILE A 182 15.25 -2.27 -6.85
CA ILE A 182 15.08 -3.63 -6.32
C ILE A 182 16.08 -4.57 -7.00
N ALA A 183 16.97 -5.16 -6.22
CA ALA A 183 17.87 -6.21 -6.69
C ALA A 183 17.21 -7.58 -6.54
N THR A 184 17.27 -8.37 -7.62
CA THR A 184 16.69 -9.72 -7.67
C THR A 184 17.56 -10.63 -8.53
N PRO A 185 17.78 -11.91 -8.12
CA PRO A 185 18.52 -12.88 -8.91
C PRO A 185 17.68 -13.48 -10.06
N GLU A 186 16.38 -13.21 -10.13
CA GLU A 186 15.45 -13.84 -11.09
C GLU A 186 15.86 -13.55 -12.55
N PRO A 187 16.17 -14.56 -13.38
CA PRO A 187 16.81 -14.34 -14.68
C PRO A 187 15.90 -13.68 -15.71
N VAL A 188 14.59 -13.93 -15.66
CA VAL A 188 13.59 -13.34 -16.57
C VAL A 188 12.29 -13.14 -15.79
N PHE A 189 11.75 -11.94 -15.81
CA PHE A 189 10.46 -11.64 -15.17
C PHE A 189 9.84 -10.34 -15.69
N THR A 190 8.57 -10.14 -15.35
CA THR A 190 7.87 -8.86 -15.47
C THR A 190 6.91 -8.73 -14.29
N ARG A 191 6.94 -7.61 -13.57
CA ARG A 191 6.03 -7.31 -12.46
C ARG A 191 5.63 -5.85 -12.51
N ALA A 192 4.32 -5.57 -12.40
CA ALA A 192 3.87 -4.25 -12.06
C ALA A 192 4.14 -3.99 -10.58
N VAL A 193 4.62 -2.80 -10.25
CA VAL A 193 4.95 -2.42 -8.88
C VAL A 193 4.36 -1.06 -8.55
N THR A 194 3.96 -0.89 -7.30
CA THR A 194 3.44 0.37 -6.77
C THR A 194 4.13 0.71 -5.47
N VAL A 195 4.59 1.95 -5.34
CA VAL A 195 5.14 2.52 -4.10
C VAL A 195 4.10 3.46 -3.53
N ALA A 196 3.76 3.27 -2.27
CA ALA A 196 2.79 4.07 -1.53
C ALA A 196 3.38 4.56 -0.19
N ALA A 197 2.78 5.60 0.37
CA ALA A 197 3.05 6.08 1.72
C ALA A 197 1.75 6.22 2.51
N SER A 198 1.82 6.13 3.84
CA SER A 198 0.68 6.40 4.71
C SER A 198 0.40 7.91 4.73
N GLU A 199 -0.81 8.30 4.32
CA GLU A 199 -1.29 9.67 4.32
C GLU A 199 -2.61 9.76 5.10
N LEU A 200 -2.81 10.89 5.81
CA LEU A 200 -4.04 11.15 6.53
C LEU A 200 -5.08 11.73 5.57
N SER A 201 -6.20 11.02 5.39
CA SER A 201 -7.39 11.47 4.66
C SER A 201 -8.65 11.18 5.49
N GLU A 202 -9.58 12.14 5.58
CA GLU A 202 -10.84 11.97 6.33
C GLU A 202 -10.66 11.38 7.75
N GLU A 203 -9.64 11.86 8.48
CA GLU A 203 -9.28 11.42 9.84
C GLU A 203 -8.75 9.97 9.96
N LYS A 204 -8.48 9.29 8.84
CA LYS A 204 -7.92 7.94 8.77
C LYS A 204 -6.62 7.91 7.96
N LEU A 205 -5.69 7.06 8.36
CA LEU A 205 -4.47 6.81 7.61
C LEU A 205 -4.75 5.76 6.53
N HIS A 206 -4.41 6.10 5.29
CA HIS A 206 -4.54 5.25 4.12
C HIS A 206 -3.25 5.24 3.31
N GLU A 207 -2.99 4.14 2.60
CA GLU A 207 -1.86 4.04 1.69
C GLU A 207 -2.15 4.82 0.39
N GLN A 208 -1.50 5.98 0.23
CA GLN A 208 -1.56 6.78 -0.99
C GLN A 208 -0.45 6.37 -1.94
N THR A 209 -0.81 6.01 -3.18
CA THR A 209 0.16 5.72 -4.24
C THR A 209 1.02 6.95 -4.55
N LEU A 210 2.33 6.79 -4.40
CA LEU A 210 3.32 7.78 -4.77
C LEU A 210 3.81 7.60 -6.20
N SER A 211 4.00 6.36 -6.64
CA SER A 211 4.47 6.00 -7.99
C SER A 211 4.11 4.56 -8.34
N SER A 212 4.01 4.27 -9.64
CA SER A 212 3.86 2.92 -10.18
C SER A 212 4.84 2.73 -11.34
N ALA A 213 5.35 1.51 -11.51
CA ALA A 213 6.28 1.16 -12.58
C ALA A 213 6.10 -0.30 -12.99
N VAL A 214 6.76 -0.70 -14.08
CA VAL A 214 6.92 -2.11 -14.46
C VAL A 214 8.39 -2.47 -14.35
N LEU A 215 8.69 -3.43 -13.49
CA LEU A 215 10.01 -4.04 -13.39
C LEU A 215 10.08 -5.22 -14.34
N TYR A 216 11.18 -5.35 -15.05
CA TYR A 216 11.37 -6.50 -15.92
C TYR A 216 12.85 -6.86 -16.06
N ARG A 217 13.08 -8.10 -16.45
CA ARG A 217 14.33 -8.59 -17.01
C ARG A 217 14.01 -9.50 -18.18
N VAL A 218 14.59 -9.24 -19.33
CA VAL A 218 14.36 -9.98 -20.57
C VAL A 218 15.70 -10.36 -21.17
N ASP A 219 15.80 -11.57 -21.73
CA ASP A 219 16.97 -11.98 -22.50
C ASP A 219 16.65 -11.91 -23.99
N LEU A 220 17.54 -11.25 -24.74
CA LEU A 220 17.49 -11.21 -26.20
C LEU A 220 18.85 -11.65 -26.74
N ASN A 221 18.92 -12.85 -27.31
CA ASN A 221 20.13 -13.41 -27.93
C ASN A 221 21.33 -13.44 -26.97
N GLY A 222 21.11 -13.73 -25.68
CA GLY A 222 22.16 -13.71 -24.66
C GLY A 222 22.55 -12.32 -24.15
N LYS A 223 21.88 -11.25 -24.61
CA LYS A 223 21.94 -9.92 -24.01
C LYS A 223 20.75 -9.75 -23.06
N THR A 224 21.05 -9.61 -21.77
CA THR A 224 20.05 -9.33 -20.75
C THR A 224 19.78 -7.83 -20.67
N GLU A 225 18.52 -7.45 -20.82
CA GLU A 225 18.02 -6.10 -20.61
C GLU A 225 17.13 -6.08 -19.36
N ALA A 226 17.31 -5.09 -18.48
CA ALA A 226 16.56 -5.04 -17.23
C ALA A 226 16.17 -3.60 -16.84
N HIS A 227 14.99 -3.46 -16.28
CA HIS A 227 14.53 -2.24 -15.62
C HIS A 227 14.11 -2.59 -14.19
N LEU A 228 14.90 -2.13 -13.22
CA LEU A 228 14.79 -2.49 -11.81
C LEU A 228 14.54 -1.28 -10.90
N ASP A 229 14.36 -0.10 -11.50
CA ASP A 229 14.15 1.16 -10.81
C ASP A 229 12.68 1.56 -10.84
N ILE A 230 12.21 2.08 -9.71
CA ILE A 230 10.90 2.68 -9.56
C ILE A 230 11.12 4.18 -9.40
N PRO A 231 10.88 5.01 -10.42
CA PRO A 231 11.06 6.46 -10.31
C PRO A 231 10.05 7.04 -9.32
N LEU A 232 10.49 7.98 -8.48
CA LEU A 232 9.64 8.61 -7.45
C LEU A 232 9.68 10.14 -7.53
N GLU A 233 10.88 10.74 -7.61
CA GLU A 233 11.13 12.19 -7.61
C GLU A 233 10.32 13.00 -6.58
N LYS A 234 10.08 12.43 -5.40
CA LYS A 234 9.25 13.03 -4.34
C LYS A 234 9.99 13.14 -3.01
N GLN A 235 9.60 14.14 -2.23
CA GLN A 235 9.98 14.21 -0.83
C GLN A 235 9.08 13.30 0.00
N VAL A 236 9.68 12.31 0.66
CA VAL A 236 8.99 11.38 1.54
C VAL A 236 9.05 11.94 2.96
N SER A 237 7.90 12.35 3.50
CA SER A 237 7.83 12.97 4.83
C SER A 237 8.10 11.98 5.97
N GLY A 238 7.65 10.73 5.84
CA GLY A 238 7.88 9.66 6.82
C GLY A 238 9.17 8.89 6.58
N ARG A 239 9.39 7.84 7.38
CA ARG A 239 10.46 6.84 7.15
C ARG A 239 9.95 5.59 6.43
N GLU A 240 8.65 5.34 6.50
CA GLU A 240 8.03 4.10 6.04
C GLU A 240 7.37 4.31 4.67
N LEU A 241 7.61 3.38 3.76
CA LEU A 241 6.92 3.25 2.49
C LEU A 241 6.36 1.82 2.38
N VAL A 242 5.35 1.67 1.53
CA VAL A 242 4.77 0.38 1.17
C VAL A 242 5.11 0.11 -0.29
N LEU A 243 5.68 -1.04 -0.58
CA LEU A 243 5.97 -1.52 -1.92
C LEU A 243 5.08 -2.73 -2.22
N LEU A 244 4.21 -2.59 -3.22
CA LEU A 244 3.33 -3.63 -3.72
C LEU A 244 3.90 -4.17 -5.03
N ILE A 245 4.05 -5.49 -5.13
CA ILE A 245 4.52 -6.18 -6.33
C ILE A 245 3.40 -7.11 -6.78
N ASP A 246 2.80 -6.80 -7.94
CA ASP A 246 1.78 -7.62 -8.55
C ASP A 246 2.43 -8.86 -9.19
N ASN A 247 2.25 -9.99 -8.53
CA ASN A 247 2.76 -11.29 -8.96
C ASN A 247 1.83 -11.97 -9.97
N GLY A 248 0.55 -11.61 -10.03
CA GLY A 248 -0.48 -12.39 -10.70
C GLY A 248 -0.42 -13.87 -10.29
N ASP A 249 -0.37 -14.76 -11.29
CA ASP A 249 -0.24 -16.21 -11.09
C ASP A 249 1.21 -16.69 -10.90
N SER A 250 2.18 -15.79 -10.97
CA SER A 250 3.59 -16.14 -10.80
C SER A 250 3.97 -16.23 -9.33
N PRO A 251 5.01 -17.00 -8.96
CA PRO A 251 5.53 -16.97 -7.60
C PRO A 251 6.05 -15.57 -7.22
N PRO A 252 6.04 -15.22 -5.92
CA PRO A 252 6.64 -14.00 -5.41
C PRO A 252 8.10 -13.85 -5.85
N LEU A 253 8.53 -12.62 -6.17
CA LEU A 253 9.91 -12.37 -6.54
C LEU A 253 10.86 -12.63 -5.36
N SER A 254 12.00 -13.27 -5.66
CA SER A 254 13.16 -13.31 -4.77
C SER A 254 13.82 -11.92 -4.75
N ILE A 255 13.94 -11.28 -3.58
CA ILE A 255 14.53 -9.94 -3.45
C ILE A 255 15.80 -10.05 -2.61
N SER A 256 16.93 -9.67 -3.18
CA SER A 256 18.23 -9.71 -2.50
C SER A 256 18.55 -8.39 -1.78
N GLU A 257 18.10 -7.26 -2.33
CA GLU A 257 18.37 -5.94 -1.76
C GLU A 257 17.34 -4.90 -2.25
N ILE A 258 17.07 -3.90 -1.42
CA ILE A 258 16.38 -2.67 -1.82
C ILE A 258 17.27 -1.47 -1.48
N ARG A 259 17.45 -0.57 -2.45
CA ARG A 259 18.16 0.71 -2.27
C ARG A 259 17.26 1.86 -2.69
N ALA A 260 17.45 3.02 -2.08
CA ALA A 260 16.83 4.25 -2.52
C ALA A 260 17.93 5.20 -2.99
N GLU A 261 17.75 5.78 -4.16
CA GLU A 261 18.59 6.86 -4.65
C GLU A 261 18.02 8.16 -4.12
N ARG A 262 18.69 8.82 -3.18
CA ARG A 262 18.26 10.12 -2.64
C ARG A 262 18.90 11.27 -3.40
N ARG A 263 18.16 12.36 -3.58
CA ARG A 263 18.70 13.62 -4.09
C ARG A 263 19.63 14.24 -3.05
N ILE A 264 20.82 14.67 -3.48
CA ILE A 264 21.75 15.36 -2.61
C ILE A 264 21.24 16.77 -2.32
N THR A 265 21.32 17.19 -1.06
CA THR A 265 21.13 18.58 -0.63
C THR A 265 22.45 19.09 -0.09
N ARG A 266 22.90 20.25 -0.55
CA ARG A 266 24.14 20.91 -0.14
C ARG A 266 23.81 22.21 0.56
N LEU A 267 24.63 22.58 1.55
CA LEU A 267 24.64 23.93 2.12
C LEU A 267 25.91 24.61 1.64
N LEU A 268 25.75 25.66 0.84
CA LEU A 268 26.87 26.46 0.34
C LEU A 268 27.02 27.70 1.20
N PHE A 269 28.18 27.88 1.81
CA PHE A 269 28.47 29.03 2.66
C PHE A 269 29.93 29.44 2.55
N PHE A 270 30.22 30.69 2.93
CA PHE A 270 31.58 31.20 2.97
C PHE A 270 32.14 31.06 4.39
N ALA A 271 33.19 30.25 4.53
CA ALA A 271 33.93 30.11 5.78
C ALA A 271 35.10 31.12 5.82
N SER A 272 34.91 32.27 6.47
CA SER A 272 35.93 33.32 6.56
C SER A 272 37.14 32.95 7.44
N THR A 273 36.99 31.94 8.30
CA THR A 273 38.03 31.46 9.22
C THR A 273 38.09 29.94 9.20
N ALA A 274 39.30 29.39 9.21
CA ALA A 274 39.48 27.95 9.44
C ALA A 274 39.06 27.59 10.87
N GLY A 275 38.38 26.46 11.04
CA GLY A 275 37.93 26.00 12.36
C GLY A 275 36.64 25.17 12.30
N PRO A 276 36.19 24.65 13.46
CA PRO A 276 34.95 23.90 13.53
C PRO A 276 33.75 24.81 13.22
N HIS A 277 32.84 24.29 12.42
CA HIS A 277 31.55 24.89 12.11
C HIS A 277 30.46 23.94 12.60
N ILE A 278 29.39 24.47 13.20
CA ILE A 278 28.33 23.67 13.79
C ILE A 278 27.04 23.88 13.00
N LEU A 279 26.43 22.79 12.55
CA LEU A 279 25.10 22.78 11.95
C LEU A 279 24.06 22.49 13.04
N LEU A 280 23.17 23.44 13.29
CA LEU A 280 22.03 23.31 14.20
C LEU A 280 20.79 22.90 13.40
N SER A 281 19.96 22.03 13.99
CA SER A 281 18.65 21.62 13.45
C SER A 281 17.73 21.13 14.58
N GLY A 282 16.44 20.98 14.29
CA GLY A 282 15.44 20.44 15.21
C GLY A 282 14.60 21.48 15.95
N ASN A 283 14.74 22.77 15.65
CA ASN A 283 13.92 23.83 16.24
C ASN A 283 12.64 24.03 15.40
N THR A 284 11.48 23.59 15.92
CA THR A 284 10.20 23.66 15.22
C THR A 284 9.63 25.07 15.15
N GLN A 285 10.07 25.98 16.03
CA GLN A 285 9.58 27.36 16.15
C GLN A 285 10.37 28.37 15.30
N CYS A 286 11.48 27.95 14.66
CA CYS A 286 12.26 28.86 13.82
C CYS A 286 11.60 29.12 12.47
N ASP A 287 11.60 30.38 12.06
CA ASP A 287 11.36 30.79 10.68
C ASP A 287 12.54 30.42 9.78
N ALA A 288 12.27 30.28 8.48
CA ALA A 288 13.32 30.10 7.49
C ALA A 288 14.26 31.33 7.46
N PRO A 289 15.58 31.14 7.49
CA PRO A 289 16.51 32.24 7.48
C PRO A 289 16.47 32.95 6.12
N ARG A 290 16.55 34.28 6.12
CA ARG A 290 16.57 35.11 4.91
C ARG A 290 17.91 35.81 4.81
N TYR A 291 18.75 35.32 3.90
CA TYR A 291 20.08 35.87 3.67
C TYR A 291 20.19 36.45 2.26
N ASP A 292 20.95 37.54 2.11
CA ASP A 292 21.22 38.13 0.80
C ASP A 292 22.02 37.19 -0.12
N VAL A 293 22.78 36.24 0.45
CA VAL A 293 23.52 35.20 -0.30
C VAL A 293 22.60 34.35 -1.20
N SER A 294 21.29 34.31 -0.91
CA SER A 294 20.29 33.67 -1.75
C SER A 294 20.21 34.28 -3.16
N GLN A 295 20.48 35.58 -3.30
CA GLN A 295 20.48 36.29 -4.59
C GLN A 295 21.67 35.90 -5.49
N LEU A 296 22.72 35.31 -4.91
CA LEU A 296 23.96 34.93 -5.60
C LEU A 296 23.99 33.46 -6.02
N GLY A 297 22.86 32.74 -5.93
CA GLY A 297 22.84 31.27 -6.05
C GLY A 297 23.45 30.71 -7.34
N GLY A 298 23.19 31.33 -8.49
CA GLY A 298 23.76 30.89 -9.78
C GLY A 298 25.27 31.06 -9.87
N GLN A 299 25.83 32.09 -9.21
CA GLN A 299 27.28 32.32 -9.15
C GLN A 299 27.93 31.36 -8.17
N LEU A 300 27.37 31.22 -6.96
CA LEU A 300 27.89 30.34 -5.91
C LEU A 300 28.00 28.87 -6.34
N ARG A 301 27.03 28.38 -7.13
CA ARG A 301 27.05 27.01 -7.66
C ARG A 301 28.19 26.75 -8.68
N ARG A 302 28.78 27.81 -9.25
CA ARG A 302 29.87 27.71 -10.24
C ARG A 302 31.25 27.94 -9.63
N VAL A 303 31.31 28.50 -8.42
CA VAL A 303 32.58 28.72 -7.72
C VAL A 303 33.12 27.37 -7.24
N PRO A 304 34.41 27.05 -7.45
CA PRO A 304 35.03 25.89 -6.85
C PRO A 304 34.89 25.95 -5.32
N ALA A 305 34.20 24.96 -4.75
CA ALA A 305 33.99 24.86 -3.31
C ALA A 305 34.77 23.67 -2.76
N GLY A 306 35.35 23.83 -1.57
CA GLY A 306 35.84 22.69 -0.80
C GLY A 306 34.65 21.86 -0.30
N GLU A 307 34.70 20.54 -0.49
CA GLU A 307 33.69 19.64 0.06
C GLU A 307 34.03 19.28 1.51
N THR A 308 33.01 19.30 2.37
CA THR A 308 33.09 18.85 3.76
C THR A 308 31.86 18.01 4.09
N GLN A 309 31.98 17.13 5.08
CA GLN A 309 30.89 16.28 5.54
C GLN A 309 30.41 16.72 6.92
N VAL A 310 29.10 16.68 7.12
CA VAL A 310 28.49 16.91 8.43
C VAL A 310 28.75 15.68 9.30
N GLY A 311 29.28 15.89 10.51
CA GLY A 311 29.46 14.83 11.49
C GLY A 311 28.12 14.25 12.01
N PRO A 312 28.15 13.15 12.76
CA PRO A 312 26.93 12.60 13.36
C PRO A 312 26.27 13.63 14.30
N PRO A 313 24.93 13.66 14.38
CA PRO A 313 24.22 14.60 15.24
C PRO A 313 24.51 14.30 16.72
N VAL A 314 24.76 15.35 17.51
CA VAL A 314 24.92 15.30 18.96
C VAL A 314 23.86 16.20 19.59
N LEU A 315 23.33 15.80 20.76
CA LEU A 315 22.38 16.63 21.49
C LEU A 315 23.07 17.94 21.92
N ASN A 316 22.46 19.08 21.57
CA ASN A 316 22.92 20.38 22.05
C ASN A 316 22.59 20.51 23.55
N SER A 317 23.60 20.65 24.41
CA SER A 317 23.42 20.78 25.85
C SER A 317 22.66 22.04 26.26
N GLY A 318 22.65 23.08 25.40
CA GLY A 318 21.84 24.29 25.57
C GLY A 318 20.42 24.18 25.01
N TYR A 319 20.00 23.02 24.50
CA TYR A 319 18.65 22.81 23.99
C TYR A 319 17.65 22.69 25.14
N ASP A 320 16.79 23.70 25.29
CA ASP A 320 15.61 23.61 26.15
C ASP A 320 14.48 22.89 25.42
N ALA A 321 14.31 21.61 25.73
CA ALA A 321 13.22 20.80 25.18
C ALA A 321 11.84 21.35 25.60
N THR A 322 11.72 21.98 26.78
CA THR A 322 10.44 22.50 27.27
C THR A 322 9.94 23.70 26.49
N ALA A 323 10.86 24.49 25.91
CA ALA A 323 10.55 25.60 25.01
C ALA A 323 10.07 25.16 23.60
N ASN A 324 10.31 23.90 23.22
CA ASN A 324 9.98 23.35 21.89
C ASN A 324 8.94 22.22 21.91
N LEU A 325 8.37 21.89 23.07
CA LEU A 325 7.27 20.93 23.19
C LEU A 325 5.95 21.61 22.81
N PRO A 326 5.25 21.17 21.75
CA PRO A 326 3.79 21.19 21.84
C PRO A 326 3.43 20.28 23.02
N GLN A 327 2.68 20.78 24.01
CA GLN A 327 2.09 19.98 25.10
C GLN A 327 1.10 18.96 24.52
N ALA A 328 1.59 17.92 23.83
CA ALA A 328 0.78 17.16 22.89
C ALA A 328 1.03 15.67 23.03
N PHE A 329 0.73 15.14 24.22
CA PHE A 329 0.02 13.87 24.43
C PHE A 329 -0.65 13.96 25.80
N SER A 330 -1.44 15.03 26.01
CA SER A 330 -2.31 15.08 27.17
C SER A 330 -3.35 13.97 27.04
N LEU A 331 -3.58 13.26 28.14
CA LEU A 331 -4.74 12.39 28.28
C LEU A 331 -5.98 13.13 27.76
N GLY A 332 -6.73 12.49 26.88
CA GLY A 332 -8.02 12.98 26.43
C GLY A 332 -9.04 12.96 27.55
N ALA A 333 -10.28 13.32 27.22
CA ALA A 333 -11.37 13.37 28.19
C ALA A 333 -11.57 12.02 28.91
N ASN A 334 -12.00 12.10 30.17
CA ASN A 334 -12.46 10.93 30.91
C ASN A 334 -13.60 10.22 30.17
N ILE A 335 -13.67 8.91 30.33
CA ILE A 335 -14.66 8.06 29.68
C ILE A 335 -15.53 7.34 30.71
N GLN A 336 -16.83 7.30 30.44
CA GLN A 336 -17.74 6.44 31.19
C GLN A 336 -17.67 5.01 30.62
N ILE A 337 -17.08 4.10 31.38
CA ILE A 337 -16.82 2.71 30.93
C ILE A 337 -18.02 1.76 31.10
N ALA A 338 -19.07 2.16 31.82
CA ALA A 338 -20.21 1.29 32.15
C ALA A 338 -21.06 0.85 30.93
N ALA A 339 -21.06 1.64 29.85
CA ALA A 339 -21.81 1.33 28.63
C ALA A 339 -21.04 0.41 27.66
N TRP A 340 -19.79 0.06 27.97
CA TRP A 340 -18.93 -0.72 27.08
C TRP A 340 -19.09 -2.21 27.36
N LYS A 341 -19.27 -3.02 26.31
CA LYS A 341 -19.48 -4.47 26.46
C LYS A 341 -18.17 -5.22 26.69
N PHE A 342 -17.08 -4.78 26.06
CA PHE A 342 -15.81 -5.51 26.06
C PHE A 342 -14.62 -4.60 26.34
N ARG A 343 -13.56 -5.17 26.91
CA ARG A 343 -12.21 -4.59 26.89
C ARG A 343 -11.13 -5.62 26.65
N LYS A 344 -9.98 -5.19 26.14
CA LYS A 344 -8.74 -5.96 26.03
C LYS A 344 -7.56 -5.15 26.58
N PRO A 345 -6.71 -5.70 27.48
CA PRO A 345 -5.49 -5.03 27.88
C PRO A 345 -4.54 -4.90 26.67
N ILE A 346 -3.80 -3.80 26.59
CA ILE A 346 -2.81 -3.56 25.54
C ILE A 346 -1.42 -3.66 26.18
N GLN A 347 -0.58 -4.51 25.61
CA GLN A 347 0.80 -4.72 26.04
C GLN A 347 1.73 -3.80 25.24
N ILE A 348 2.47 -2.96 25.96
CA ILE A 348 3.45 -2.02 25.40
C ILE A 348 4.85 -2.48 25.77
N LEU A 349 5.74 -2.57 24.78
CA LEU A 349 7.13 -3.00 24.97
C LEU A 349 8.04 -1.86 25.43
N LYS A 350 7.92 -0.68 24.82
CA LYS A 350 8.73 0.50 25.12
C LYS A 350 7.93 1.80 24.94
N PRO A 351 8.29 2.91 25.60
CA PRO A 351 7.57 4.16 25.47
C PRO A 351 7.68 4.71 24.06
N GLY A 352 6.69 5.50 23.63
CA GLY A 352 6.69 6.17 22.33
C GLY A 352 5.47 5.82 21.49
N VAL A 353 5.62 5.91 20.17
CA VAL A 353 4.53 5.63 19.23
C VAL A 353 4.31 4.12 19.12
N GLN A 354 3.07 3.72 19.38
CA GLN A 354 2.58 2.35 19.34
C GLN A 354 1.75 2.13 18.08
N GLN A 355 1.86 0.92 17.54
CA GLN A 355 1.04 0.40 16.46
C GLN A 355 0.35 -0.87 16.95
N LEU A 356 -0.97 -0.84 17.05
CA LEU A 356 -1.80 -1.94 17.56
C LEU A 356 -2.67 -2.52 16.45
N GLU A 357 -2.43 -3.76 16.05
CA GLU A 357 -3.27 -4.50 15.09
C GLU A 357 -4.56 -4.98 15.77
N LEU A 358 -5.72 -4.69 15.16
CA LEU A 358 -7.02 -5.14 15.67
C LEU A 358 -7.25 -6.61 15.29
N ASP A 359 -7.59 -7.43 16.28
CA ASP A 359 -7.90 -8.85 16.08
C ASP A 359 -9.39 -9.09 15.73
N LEU A 360 -9.71 -10.35 15.42
CA LEU A 360 -11.06 -10.76 14.98
C LEU A 360 -12.14 -10.47 16.01
N ASP A 361 -11.86 -10.58 17.32
CA ASP A 361 -12.86 -10.28 18.34
C ASP A 361 -13.26 -8.80 18.28
N VAL A 362 -12.27 -7.91 18.18
CA VAL A 362 -12.50 -6.48 18.09
C VAL A 362 -13.22 -6.15 16.79
N LEU A 363 -12.73 -6.65 15.65
CA LEU A 363 -13.30 -6.38 14.33
C LEU A 363 -14.76 -6.87 14.20
N ALA A 364 -15.10 -8.01 14.79
CA ALA A 364 -16.44 -8.58 14.74
C ALA A 364 -17.45 -7.91 15.69
N ARG A 365 -16.97 -7.34 16.81
CA ARG A 365 -17.83 -6.81 17.89
C ARG A 365 -17.81 -5.28 18.01
N SER A 366 -17.10 -4.61 17.10
CA SER A 366 -17.13 -3.15 16.97
C SER A 366 -18.08 -2.76 15.85
N ALA A 367 -18.53 -1.51 15.85
CA ALA A 367 -19.26 -0.93 14.75
C ALA A 367 -18.41 -0.99 13.45
N PRO A 368 -19.00 -1.16 12.26
CA PRO A 368 -18.24 -1.28 10.99
C PRO A 368 -17.34 -0.07 10.65
N ASP A 369 -17.68 1.11 11.18
CA ASP A 369 -16.91 2.35 11.05
C ASP A 369 -15.85 2.53 12.16
N LEU A 370 -15.80 1.60 13.12
CA LEU A 370 -14.94 1.59 14.30
C LEU A 370 -15.16 2.79 15.23
N ARG A 371 -16.37 3.37 15.20
CA ARG A 371 -16.71 4.56 16.00
C ARG A 371 -16.70 4.30 17.50
N ASP A 372 -16.88 3.05 17.89
CA ASP A 372 -16.95 2.56 19.25
C ASP A 372 -15.63 1.92 19.69
N LEU A 373 -14.48 2.43 19.25
CA LEU A 373 -13.18 2.04 19.83
C LEU A 373 -12.68 3.13 20.78
N ARG A 374 -12.13 2.76 21.93
CA ARG A 374 -11.44 3.70 22.84
C ARG A 374 -10.20 3.07 23.46
N VAL A 375 -9.05 3.71 23.27
CA VAL A 375 -7.83 3.38 24.03
C VAL A 375 -7.89 4.16 25.34
N VAL A 376 -7.75 3.49 26.49
CA VAL A 376 -8.01 4.09 27.80
C VAL A 376 -6.94 3.67 28.80
N SER A 377 -6.44 4.62 29.59
CA SER A 377 -5.65 4.37 30.81
C SER A 377 -6.22 5.20 31.95
N GLU A 378 -6.36 4.60 33.14
CA GLU A 378 -6.78 5.31 34.36
C GLU A 378 -8.09 6.12 34.18
N GLY A 379 -9.01 5.64 33.34
CA GLY A 379 -10.30 6.30 33.07
C GLY A 379 -10.25 7.44 32.05
N ALA A 380 -9.08 7.75 31.49
CA ALA A 380 -8.90 8.78 30.48
C ALA A 380 -8.55 8.18 29.10
N GLN A 381 -9.09 8.80 28.05
CA GLN A 381 -8.91 8.36 26.66
C GLN A 381 -7.52 8.73 26.12
N PHE A 382 -6.92 7.85 25.34
CA PHE A 382 -5.74 8.16 24.54
C PHE A 382 -6.16 8.51 23.12
N PRO A 383 -5.75 9.69 22.61
CA PRO A 383 -5.90 10.01 21.21
C PRO A 383 -5.20 8.98 20.32
N TYR A 384 -5.87 8.54 19.25
CA TYR A 384 -5.32 7.59 18.30
C TYR A 384 -5.74 7.92 16.86
N LEU A 385 -5.02 7.37 15.89
CA LEU A 385 -5.36 7.36 14.47
C LEU A 385 -5.70 5.93 14.05
N ILE A 386 -6.68 5.79 13.15
CA ILE A 386 -7.01 4.50 12.53
C ILE A 386 -6.25 4.38 11.22
N GLU A 387 -5.46 3.34 11.07
CA GLU A 387 -4.72 3.02 9.84
C GLU A 387 -5.34 1.81 9.16
N ARG A 388 -5.80 1.98 7.91
CA ARG A 388 -6.27 0.90 7.05
C ARG A 388 -5.15 0.50 6.11
N THR A 389 -4.76 -0.77 6.17
CA THR A 389 -3.62 -1.29 5.42
C THR A 389 -4.07 -2.18 4.26
N SER A 390 -3.19 -2.38 3.28
CA SER A 390 -3.36 -3.40 2.24
C SER A 390 -2.94 -4.80 2.68
N ILE A 391 -2.59 -5.00 3.96
CA ILE A 391 -2.23 -6.31 4.49
C ILE A 391 -3.50 -7.16 4.62
N GLU A 392 -3.46 -8.39 4.11
CA GLU A 392 -4.52 -9.37 4.32
C GLU A 392 -4.08 -10.44 5.33
N ARG A 393 -5.02 -10.84 6.19
CA ARG A 393 -4.85 -11.97 7.11
C ARG A 393 -5.85 -13.05 6.75
N THR A 394 -5.45 -14.30 7.01
CA THR A 394 -6.21 -15.48 6.61
C THR A 394 -6.85 -16.14 7.82
N VAL A 395 -8.05 -16.67 7.62
CA VAL A 395 -8.78 -17.54 8.54
C VAL A 395 -9.12 -18.83 7.81
N ASN A 396 -8.76 -19.97 8.39
CA ASN A 396 -9.19 -21.27 7.87
C ASN A 396 -10.66 -21.50 8.23
N LEU A 397 -11.45 -21.92 7.26
CA LEU A 397 -12.89 -22.13 7.44
C LEU A 397 -13.19 -23.63 7.57
N ALA A 398 -13.95 -23.99 8.61
CA ALA A 398 -14.52 -25.32 8.70
C ALA A 398 -15.65 -25.44 7.67
N ALA A 399 -15.59 -26.46 6.82
CA ALA A 399 -16.55 -26.70 5.75
C ALA A 399 -17.27 -28.04 5.94
N ALA A 400 -18.57 -28.06 5.67
CA ALA A 400 -19.38 -29.27 5.61
C ALA A 400 -20.18 -29.29 4.31
N VAL A 401 -20.27 -30.45 3.64
CA VAL A 401 -21.15 -30.62 2.49
C VAL A 401 -22.61 -30.48 2.95
N ALA A 402 -23.38 -29.68 2.24
CA ALA A 402 -24.75 -29.28 2.58
C ALA A 402 -25.69 -29.37 1.36
N ASN A 403 -25.48 -30.37 0.50
CA ASN A 403 -26.26 -30.57 -0.72
C ASN A 403 -27.76 -30.69 -0.44
N ASN A 404 -28.58 -30.06 -1.28
CA ASN A 404 -30.03 -30.18 -1.22
C ASN A 404 -30.52 -31.28 -2.17
N ARG A 405 -31.24 -32.28 -1.64
CA ARG A 405 -31.81 -33.38 -2.43
C ARG A 405 -32.76 -32.91 -3.53
N ASP A 406 -33.45 -31.79 -3.32
CA ASP A 406 -34.39 -31.23 -4.30
C ASP A 406 -33.69 -30.46 -5.43
N ARG A 407 -32.38 -30.20 -5.30
CA ARG A 407 -31.56 -29.52 -6.31
C ARG A 407 -30.32 -30.36 -6.66
N PRO A 408 -30.49 -31.54 -7.29
CA PRO A 408 -29.41 -32.51 -7.50
C PRO A 408 -28.29 -31.99 -8.42
N LYS A 409 -28.56 -30.99 -9.26
CA LYS A 409 -27.56 -30.35 -10.12
C LYS A 409 -26.66 -29.35 -9.37
N ILE A 410 -26.89 -29.10 -8.09
CA ILE A 410 -26.14 -28.12 -7.31
C ILE A 410 -25.40 -28.82 -6.18
N SER A 411 -24.09 -28.63 -6.15
CA SER A 411 -23.30 -28.92 -4.96
C SER A 411 -23.28 -27.71 -4.05
N ARG A 412 -23.43 -27.92 -2.75
CA ARG A 412 -23.44 -26.87 -1.73
C ARG A 412 -22.50 -27.23 -0.58
N TRP A 413 -21.72 -26.26 -0.13
CA TRP A 413 -20.87 -26.34 1.05
C TRP A 413 -21.26 -25.25 2.04
N ARG A 414 -21.35 -25.62 3.31
CA ARG A 414 -21.57 -24.72 4.44
C ARG A 414 -20.24 -24.47 5.14
N LEU A 415 -19.83 -23.21 5.13
CA LEU A 415 -18.62 -22.71 5.77
C LEU A 415 -18.98 -22.02 7.08
N THR A 416 -18.23 -22.32 8.14
CA THR A 416 -18.40 -21.72 9.47
C THR A 416 -17.27 -20.74 9.74
N LEU A 417 -17.62 -19.48 9.97
CA LEU A 417 -16.71 -18.43 10.44
C LEU A 417 -16.49 -18.58 11.96
N PRO A 418 -15.33 -18.16 12.49
CA PRO A 418 -15.07 -18.26 13.92
C PRO A 418 -15.94 -17.30 14.76
N LEU A 419 -16.39 -16.20 14.17
CA LEU A 419 -17.33 -15.25 14.77
C LEU A 419 -18.28 -14.73 13.68
N ALA A 420 -19.49 -14.34 14.07
CA ALA A 420 -20.39 -13.58 13.23
C ALA A 420 -19.81 -12.18 12.95
N ALA A 421 -20.24 -11.54 11.86
CA ALA A 421 -19.88 -10.17 11.49
C ALA A 421 -18.37 -9.88 11.30
N ILE A 422 -17.54 -10.91 11.06
CA ILE A 422 -16.13 -10.68 10.71
C ILE A 422 -16.07 -9.97 9.34
N PRO A 423 -15.26 -8.90 9.19
CA PRO A 423 -15.15 -8.14 7.95
C PRO A 423 -14.28 -8.84 6.90
N ILE A 424 -14.60 -10.09 6.56
CA ILE A 424 -13.93 -10.78 5.47
C ILE A 424 -14.30 -10.12 4.13
N THR A 425 -13.33 -10.08 3.22
CA THR A 425 -13.43 -9.43 1.91
C THR A 425 -13.24 -10.42 0.77
N ARG A 426 -12.72 -11.62 1.05
CA ARG A 426 -12.42 -12.64 0.03
C ARG A 426 -12.48 -14.04 0.61
N ILE A 427 -12.87 -15.00 -0.21
CA ILE A 427 -12.80 -16.44 0.07
C ILE A 427 -12.00 -17.14 -1.04
N THR A 428 -11.21 -18.14 -0.66
CA THR A 428 -10.56 -19.06 -1.58
C THR A 428 -10.85 -20.51 -1.22
N CYS A 429 -10.87 -21.38 -2.23
CA CYS A 429 -10.87 -22.84 -2.05
C CYS A 429 -10.19 -23.52 -3.25
N ALA A 430 -9.78 -24.77 -3.07
CA ALA A 430 -9.14 -25.56 -4.11
C ALA A 430 -10.02 -26.76 -4.55
N SER A 431 -9.70 -27.33 -5.71
CA SER A 431 -10.31 -28.56 -6.22
C SER A 431 -9.27 -29.39 -6.97
N ASP A 432 -9.28 -30.70 -6.71
CA ASP A 432 -8.43 -31.65 -7.41
C ASP A 432 -8.92 -31.99 -8.82
N SER A 433 -10.16 -31.60 -9.16
CA SER A 433 -10.77 -31.85 -10.47
C SER A 433 -9.93 -31.24 -11.58
N THR A 434 -9.53 -32.04 -12.58
CA THR A 434 -8.58 -31.64 -13.63
C THR A 434 -9.20 -30.91 -14.82
N LEU A 435 -10.53 -31.00 -14.96
CA LEU A 435 -11.32 -30.37 -16.02
C LEU A 435 -12.68 -29.98 -15.48
N PHE A 436 -13.01 -28.69 -15.49
CA PHE A 436 -14.35 -28.20 -15.17
C PHE A 436 -14.55 -26.76 -15.63
N GLU A 437 -15.82 -26.37 -15.73
CA GLU A 437 -16.29 -24.98 -15.71
C GLU A 437 -17.52 -24.95 -14.81
N ARG A 438 -17.53 -24.10 -13.78
CA ARG A 438 -18.61 -24.01 -12.80
C ARG A 438 -18.94 -22.55 -12.51
N SER A 439 -20.23 -22.23 -12.50
CA SER A 439 -20.72 -21.00 -11.88
C SER A 439 -20.73 -21.20 -10.38
N VAL A 440 -19.98 -20.36 -9.66
CA VAL A 440 -19.85 -20.40 -8.21
C VAL A 440 -20.60 -19.22 -7.61
N ARG A 441 -21.49 -19.50 -6.66
CA ARG A 441 -22.24 -18.51 -5.91
C ARG A 441 -21.90 -18.61 -4.43
N VAL A 442 -21.53 -17.48 -3.83
CA VAL A 442 -21.24 -17.36 -2.40
C VAL A 442 -22.31 -16.48 -1.77
N TRP A 443 -22.99 -16.95 -0.73
CA TRP A 443 -24.10 -16.24 -0.10
C TRP A 443 -24.25 -16.58 1.37
N GLU A 444 -24.95 -15.75 2.13
CA GLU A 444 -25.36 -16.01 3.51
C GLU A 444 -26.90 -16.02 3.61
N GLU A 445 -27.44 -16.79 4.56
CA GLU A 445 -28.85 -16.68 4.91
C GLU A 445 -29.02 -15.57 5.95
N ARG A 446 -29.90 -14.62 5.68
CA ARG A 446 -30.18 -13.49 6.58
C ARG A 446 -31.62 -13.51 7.00
N THR A 447 -31.87 -13.02 8.21
CA THR A 447 -33.22 -12.85 8.73
C THR A 447 -33.61 -11.39 8.62
N ASP A 448 -34.77 -11.10 8.03
CA ASP A 448 -35.33 -9.75 7.99
C ASP A 448 -35.95 -9.36 9.36
N GLU A 449 -36.42 -8.12 9.49
CA GLU A 449 -37.05 -7.62 10.73
C GLU A 449 -38.33 -8.40 11.12
N ARG A 450 -38.91 -9.15 10.17
CA ARG A 450 -40.13 -9.95 10.36
C ARG A 450 -39.81 -11.41 10.71
N GLY A 451 -38.53 -11.79 10.79
CA GLY A 451 -38.12 -13.16 11.08
C GLY A 451 -38.04 -14.07 9.85
N ASN A 452 -38.21 -13.55 8.63
CA ASN A 452 -38.12 -14.36 7.42
C ASN A 452 -36.67 -14.49 6.95
N ASN A 453 -36.28 -15.71 6.59
CA ASN A 453 -34.98 -15.96 6.02
C ASN A 453 -34.96 -15.63 4.52
N TYR A 454 -33.92 -14.93 4.08
CA TYR A 454 -33.68 -14.61 2.68
C TYR A 454 -32.18 -14.77 2.35
N PRO A 455 -31.84 -15.20 1.13
CA PRO A 455 -30.45 -15.29 0.69
C PRO A 455 -29.89 -13.90 0.41
N SER A 456 -28.73 -13.57 0.99
CA SER A 456 -27.94 -12.41 0.65
C SER A 456 -26.70 -12.86 -0.12
N GLU A 457 -26.64 -12.50 -1.39
CA GLU A 457 -25.50 -12.85 -2.23
C GLU A 457 -24.27 -12.04 -1.83
N LEU A 458 -23.16 -12.72 -1.58
CA LEU A 458 -21.89 -12.11 -1.24
C LEU A 458 -20.98 -12.02 -2.46
N ALA A 459 -21.04 -13.00 -3.37
CA ALA A 459 -20.29 -12.98 -4.62
C ALA A 459 -20.81 -14.02 -5.62
N GLN A 460 -20.50 -13.80 -6.90
CA GLN A 460 -20.72 -14.75 -7.98
C GLN A 460 -19.56 -14.69 -8.98
N THR A 461 -19.09 -15.84 -9.45
CA THR A 461 -18.00 -15.92 -10.44
C THR A 461 -18.04 -17.23 -11.23
N THR A 462 -17.36 -17.28 -12.37
CA THR A 462 -17.15 -18.52 -13.14
C THR A 462 -15.74 -19.02 -12.91
N TRP A 463 -15.62 -20.28 -12.49
CA TRP A 463 -14.34 -20.95 -12.27
C TRP A 463 -14.12 -22.05 -13.29
N ARG A 464 -12.99 -21.99 -14.00
CA ARG A 464 -12.66 -22.90 -15.09
C ARG A 464 -11.26 -23.46 -14.93
N ARG A 465 -11.11 -24.75 -15.22
CA ARG A 465 -9.83 -25.45 -15.39
C ARG A 465 -9.88 -26.33 -16.62
N LEU A 466 -8.88 -26.21 -17.49
CA LEU A 466 -8.66 -27.08 -18.64
C LEU A 466 -7.65 -28.18 -18.32
N PRO A 467 -7.63 -29.28 -19.10
CA PRO A 467 -6.62 -30.31 -18.94
C PRO A 467 -5.23 -29.70 -19.17
N ASN A 468 -4.25 -30.12 -18.38
CA ASN A 468 -2.86 -29.63 -18.40
C ASN A 468 -2.65 -28.20 -17.86
N GLN A 469 -3.69 -27.52 -17.35
CA GLN A 469 -3.48 -26.30 -16.56
C GLN A 469 -3.08 -26.63 -15.12
N ARG A 470 -2.17 -25.82 -14.57
CA ARG A 470 -1.84 -25.88 -13.14
C ARG A 470 -3.10 -25.64 -12.31
N PRO A 471 -3.30 -26.37 -11.20
CA PRO A 471 -4.43 -26.12 -10.32
C PRO A 471 -4.27 -24.73 -9.70
N LEU A 472 -5.19 -23.82 -10.05
CA LEU A 472 -5.31 -22.51 -9.41
C LEU A 472 -6.53 -22.56 -8.47
N PRO A 473 -6.41 -22.03 -7.24
CA PRO A 473 -7.54 -21.96 -6.33
C PRO A 473 -8.62 -21.04 -6.92
N LEU A 474 -9.87 -21.28 -6.55
CA LEU A 474 -10.91 -20.29 -6.69
C LEU A 474 -10.52 -19.08 -5.84
N VAL A 475 -10.61 -17.87 -6.40
CA VAL A 475 -10.44 -16.62 -5.68
C VAL A 475 -11.69 -15.76 -5.90
N THR A 476 -12.43 -15.51 -4.84
CA THR A 476 -13.72 -14.80 -4.92
C THR A 476 -13.73 -13.62 -3.95
N SER A 477 -13.79 -12.41 -4.48
CA SER A 477 -13.96 -11.17 -3.70
C SER A 477 -15.43 -10.98 -3.35
N LEU A 478 -15.71 -10.65 -2.09
CA LEU A 478 -17.06 -10.42 -1.58
C LEU A 478 -17.47 -8.96 -1.81
N GLN A 479 -18.69 -8.73 -2.26
CA GLN A 479 -19.26 -7.40 -2.50
C GLN A 479 -19.53 -6.65 -1.19
N HIS A 480 -19.82 -7.39 -0.12
CA HIS A 480 -19.95 -6.87 1.24
C HIS A 480 -19.57 -7.96 2.24
N SER A 481 -19.24 -7.57 3.48
CA SER A 481 -18.94 -8.53 4.53
C SER A 481 -20.21 -9.28 4.99
N PRO A 482 -20.08 -10.57 5.37
CA PRO A 482 -21.16 -11.33 5.95
C PRO A 482 -21.56 -10.76 7.32
N LYS A 483 -22.83 -10.85 7.66
CA LYS A 483 -23.33 -10.54 9.01
C LYS A 483 -23.42 -11.77 9.90
N GLY A 484 -23.75 -12.93 9.32
CA GLY A 484 -23.79 -14.20 10.05
C GLY A 484 -22.41 -14.80 10.30
N ASP A 485 -22.40 -15.95 10.96
CA ASP A 485 -21.22 -16.82 11.09
C ASP A 485 -21.19 -17.94 10.03
N THR A 486 -22.21 -18.01 9.17
CA THR A 486 -22.40 -19.10 8.23
C THR A 486 -22.45 -18.57 6.80
N ILE A 487 -21.58 -19.11 5.94
CA ILE A 487 -21.52 -18.81 4.51
C ILE A 487 -21.80 -20.08 3.73
N LEU A 488 -22.53 -19.96 2.63
CA LEU A 488 -22.85 -21.05 1.73
C LEU A 488 -22.16 -20.80 0.38
N ILE A 489 -21.46 -21.82 -0.11
CA ILE A 489 -20.93 -21.86 -1.47
C ILE A 489 -21.76 -22.86 -2.26
N GLU A 490 -22.23 -22.47 -3.43
CA GLU A 490 -22.91 -23.33 -4.39
C GLU A 490 -22.15 -23.37 -5.71
N THR A 491 -22.08 -24.56 -6.32
CA THR A 491 -21.65 -24.73 -7.71
C THR A 491 -22.78 -25.36 -8.52
N ASP A 492 -23.10 -24.76 -9.67
CA ASP A 492 -23.97 -25.39 -10.64
C ASP A 492 -23.17 -26.43 -11.44
N ASN A 493 -23.48 -27.70 -11.26
CA ASN A 493 -22.81 -28.80 -11.95
C ASN A 493 -23.37 -29.01 -13.36
N GLY A 494 -24.58 -28.51 -13.65
CA GLY A 494 -25.31 -28.85 -14.87
C GLY A 494 -25.48 -30.37 -14.99
N ASP A 495 -25.05 -30.92 -16.13
CA ASP A 495 -25.04 -32.37 -16.38
C ASP A 495 -23.66 -33.02 -16.13
N ASN A 496 -22.72 -32.27 -15.54
CA ASN A 496 -21.39 -32.77 -15.20
C ASN A 496 -21.38 -33.38 -13.79
N PRO A 497 -20.40 -34.26 -13.47
CA PRO A 497 -20.18 -34.70 -12.10
C PRO A 497 -19.86 -33.51 -11.17
N ALA A 498 -20.24 -33.67 -9.90
CA ALA A 498 -19.87 -32.73 -8.84
C ALA A 498 -18.35 -32.65 -8.70
N ILE A 499 -17.84 -31.45 -8.45
CA ILE A 499 -16.44 -31.24 -8.07
C ILE A 499 -16.30 -31.26 -6.55
N GLU A 500 -15.19 -31.77 -6.04
CA GLU A 500 -14.83 -31.66 -4.63
C GLU A 500 -14.10 -30.35 -4.37
N LEU A 501 -14.44 -29.70 -3.25
CA LEU A 501 -13.81 -28.47 -2.79
C LEU A 501 -13.15 -28.68 -1.42
N HIS A 502 -11.95 -28.16 -1.25
CA HIS A 502 -11.17 -28.20 -0.01
C HIS A 502 -10.38 -26.91 0.20
N ASP A 503 -9.63 -26.82 1.31
CA ASP A 503 -8.78 -25.67 1.68
C ASP A 503 -9.51 -24.32 1.67
N PHE A 504 -10.70 -24.29 2.28
CA PHE A 504 -11.48 -23.07 2.42
C PHE A 504 -10.80 -22.07 3.35
N ARG A 505 -10.52 -20.88 2.82
CA ARG A 505 -9.89 -19.79 3.54
C ARG A 505 -10.66 -18.50 3.31
N ALA A 506 -10.86 -17.70 4.35
CA ALA A 506 -11.32 -16.33 4.24
C ALA A 506 -10.17 -15.36 4.51
N TYR A 507 -10.24 -14.18 3.88
CA TYR A 507 -9.27 -13.12 4.03
C TYR A 507 -9.97 -11.86 4.53
N TYR A 508 -9.32 -11.14 5.43
CA TYR A 508 -9.77 -9.83 5.92
C TYR A 508 -8.60 -8.84 5.92
N SER A 509 -8.91 -7.56 5.75
CA SER A 509 -7.91 -6.50 5.75
C SER A 509 -7.53 -6.11 7.18
N VAL A 510 -6.23 -5.93 7.41
CA VAL A 510 -5.71 -5.48 8.71
C VAL A 510 -6.02 -4.00 8.93
N THR A 511 -6.60 -3.71 10.08
CA THR A 511 -6.78 -2.36 10.62
C THR A 511 -5.92 -2.18 11.87
N ARG A 512 -5.26 -1.03 11.99
CA ARG A 512 -4.37 -0.71 13.11
C ARG A 512 -4.79 0.58 13.81
N LEU A 513 -4.48 0.68 15.10
CA LEU A 513 -4.51 1.94 15.85
C LEU A 513 -3.09 2.45 16.06
N ILE A 514 -2.86 3.72 15.76
CA ILE A 514 -1.59 4.42 16.00
C ILE A 514 -1.80 5.43 17.11
N PHE A 515 -1.06 5.33 18.22
CA PHE A 515 -1.15 6.23 19.36
C PHE A 515 0.20 6.34 20.08
N ALA A 516 0.45 7.40 20.83
CA ALA A 516 1.64 7.45 21.69
C ALA A 516 1.27 7.07 23.11
N SER A 517 2.17 6.36 23.78
CA SER A 517 1.93 5.93 25.15
C SER A 517 3.21 5.88 26.00
N PRO A 518 3.15 6.30 27.29
CA PRO A 518 4.17 5.98 28.27
C PRO A 518 4.03 4.52 28.73
N VAL A 519 5.14 3.83 28.97
CA VAL A 519 5.11 2.42 29.46
C VAL A 519 4.54 2.30 30.87
N SER A 520 4.58 3.36 31.67
CA SER A 520 4.36 3.27 33.12
C SER A 520 2.89 3.08 33.53
N ARG A 521 1.92 3.04 32.60
CA ARG A 521 0.49 2.98 32.94
C ARG A 521 -0.22 1.81 32.24
N PRO A 522 -1.11 1.07 32.94
CA PRO A 522 -1.96 0.06 32.31
C PRO A 522 -2.89 0.70 31.28
N ILE A 523 -2.91 0.17 30.07
CA ILE A 523 -3.75 0.70 28.97
C ILE A 523 -4.58 -0.43 28.39
N ALA A 524 -5.81 -0.13 27.99
CA ALA A 524 -6.75 -1.11 27.45
C ALA A 524 -7.57 -0.52 26.31
N LEU A 525 -7.97 -1.38 25.37
CA LEU A 525 -8.91 -1.08 24.30
C LEU A 525 -10.32 -1.45 24.76
N TYR A 526 -11.25 -0.50 24.73
CA TYR A 526 -12.67 -0.70 24.99
C TYR A 526 -13.45 -0.67 23.68
N TYR A 527 -14.45 -1.55 23.54
CA TYR A 527 -15.30 -1.67 22.35
C TYR A 527 -16.68 -2.30 22.62
N GLY A 528 -17.56 -2.30 21.60
CA GLY A 528 -18.90 -2.88 21.65
C GLY A 528 -19.94 -1.92 22.24
N ASN A 529 -19.84 -0.63 21.95
CA ASN A 529 -20.80 0.38 22.40
C ASN A 529 -21.48 1.04 21.19
N ASP A 530 -22.63 0.50 20.80
CA ASP A 530 -23.31 0.88 19.55
C ASP A 530 -23.91 2.30 19.57
N GLU A 531 -24.05 2.88 20.77
CA GLU A 531 -24.68 4.18 21.03
C GLU A 531 -23.73 5.38 20.91
N VAL A 532 -22.41 5.16 20.85
CA VAL A 532 -21.43 6.25 20.80
C VAL A 532 -21.05 6.65 19.36
N GLY A 533 -20.78 7.94 19.18
CA GLY A 533 -20.16 8.47 17.96
C GLY A 533 -18.65 8.26 17.92
N ALA A 534 -18.07 8.44 16.73
CA ALA A 534 -16.62 8.33 16.53
C ALA A 534 -15.90 9.41 17.35
N PRO A 535 -14.77 9.09 18.00
CA PRO A 535 -14.04 10.06 18.78
C PRO A 535 -13.39 11.09 17.84
N ARG A 536 -13.44 12.36 18.24
CA ARG A 536 -12.79 13.46 17.52
C ARG A 536 -11.60 13.94 18.33
N TYR A 537 -10.41 13.56 17.90
CA TYR A 537 -9.17 13.95 18.56
C TYR A 537 -8.41 14.99 17.75
N ASP A 538 -7.67 15.84 18.45
CA ASP A 538 -6.65 16.71 17.84
C ASP A 538 -5.39 15.93 17.43
N ALA A 539 -5.35 14.60 17.64
CA ALA A 539 -4.26 13.72 17.18
C ALA A 539 -4.00 13.83 15.67
N LYS A 540 -5.00 14.22 14.87
CA LYS A 540 -4.84 14.51 13.45
C LYS A 540 -3.82 15.62 13.17
N LEU A 541 -3.72 16.62 14.06
CA LEU A 541 -2.73 17.69 13.97
C LEU A 541 -1.29 17.16 14.13
N MET A 542 -1.15 16.00 14.79
CA MET A 542 0.12 15.32 15.06
C MET A 542 0.36 14.11 14.15
N ALA A 543 -0.51 13.85 13.16
CA ALA A 543 -0.36 12.70 12.28
C ALA A 543 1.01 12.68 11.60
N THR A 544 1.48 13.83 11.09
CA THR A 544 2.82 13.93 10.49
C THR A 544 3.95 13.60 11.46
N GLN A 545 3.82 13.96 12.74
CA GLN A 545 4.83 13.65 13.76
C GLN A 545 4.80 12.15 14.12
N LEU A 546 3.61 11.56 14.23
CA LEU A 546 3.44 10.12 14.45
C LEU A 546 4.01 9.30 13.28
N LEU A 547 3.74 9.70 12.03
CA LEU A 547 4.24 9.05 10.81
C LEU A 547 5.77 9.17 10.65
N ARG A 548 6.40 10.17 11.26
CA ARG A 548 7.87 10.37 11.26
C ARG A 548 8.59 9.58 12.35
N SER A 549 7.86 9.18 13.38
CA SER A 549 8.41 8.51 14.55
C SER A 549 8.58 7.01 14.29
N GLU A 550 9.56 6.39 14.94
CA GLU A 550 9.66 4.94 14.97
C GLU A 550 8.43 4.37 15.70
N ARG A 551 7.77 3.39 15.08
CA ARG A 551 6.56 2.75 15.62
C ARG A 551 6.92 1.41 16.23
N THR A 552 6.43 1.17 17.45
CA THR A 552 6.60 -0.10 18.15
C THR A 552 5.30 -0.90 18.05
N ALA A 553 5.38 -2.18 17.70
CA ALA A 553 4.22 -3.05 17.73
C ALA A 553 3.74 -3.25 19.18
N ALA A 554 2.46 -2.96 19.42
CA ALA A 554 1.76 -3.28 20.65
C ALA A 554 0.83 -4.49 20.41
N ALA A 555 0.58 -5.26 21.46
CA ALA A 555 -0.24 -6.46 21.38
C ALA A 555 -1.53 -6.35 22.20
N LEU A 556 -2.61 -6.93 21.68
CA LEU A 556 -3.85 -7.12 22.43
C LEU A 556 -3.73 -8.37 23.31
N GLY A 557 -4.13 -8.25 24.57
CA GLY A 557 -4.34 -9.38 25.46
C GLY A 557 -5.73 -10.00 25.32
N THR A 558 -6.07 -10.88 26.26
CA THR A 558 -7.34 -11.61 26.25
C THR A 558 -8.55 -10.68 26.46
N GLN A 559 -9.67 -10.99 25.80
CA GLN A 559 -10.92 -10.25 25.97
C GLN A 559 -11.51 -10.44 27.37
N GLU A 560 -11.97 -9.34 27.96
CA GLU A 560 -12.76 -9.29 29.18
C GLU A 560 -14.16 -8.75 28.85
N SER A 561 -15.22 -9.45 29.29
CA SER A 561 -16.59 -8.95 29.20
C SER A 561 -16.91 -8.05 30.39
N LEU A 562 -17.45 -6.87 30.12
CA LEU A 562 -17.76 -5.84 31.13
C LEU A 562 -19.26 -5.77 31.47
N LYS A 563 -20.12 -6.26 30.56
CA LYS A 563 -21.54 -6.47 30.81
C LYS A 563 -21.85 -7.96 30.77
N SER A 564 -22.46 -8.47 31.83
CA SER A 564 -23.31 -9.66 31.73
C SER A 564 -24.53 -9.26 30.89
N GLU A 565 -24.77 -9.92 29.77
CA GLU A 565 -25.98 -9.71 28.98
C GLU A 565 -27.21 -9.83 29.88
N PRO A 566 -28.18 -8.90 29.81
CA PRO A 566 -29.47 -9.14 30.41
C PRO A 566 -30.06 -10.38 29.71
N ILE A 567 -30.49 -11.36 30.51
CA ILE A 567 -31.02 -12.68 30.13
C ILE A 567 -32.29 -12.60 29.22
N SER A 568 -32.66 -11.42 28.71
CA SER A 568 -33.87 -11.20 27.93
C SER A 568 -33.79 -11.63 26.45
N GLU A 569 -32.61 -11.86 25.87
CA GLU A 569 -32.48 -12.25 24.45
C GLU A 569 -32.13 -13.72 24.19
N SER A 570 -31.91 -14.55 25.22
CA SER A 570 -31.55 -15.97 25.04
C SER A 570 -32.62 -16.98 25.46
N LEU A 571 -33.90 -16.63 25.45
CA LEU A 571 -34.99 -17.59 25.67
C LEU A 571 -35.45 -18.19 24.33
N THR A 572 -34.59 -18.98 23.69
CA THR A 572 -34.99 -19.84 22.57
C THR A 572 -35.56 -21.17 23.11
N GLY A 573 -36.68 -21.63 22.53
CA GLY A 573 -37.28 -22.94 22.85
C GLY A 573 -38.06 -23.02 24.17
N ALA A 574 -37.90 -24.14 24.89
CA ALA A 574 -38.73 -24.57 26.03
C ALA A 574 -38.89 -23.52 27.14
N ALA A 575 -37.92 -22.62 27.29
CA ALA A 575 -37.94 -21.59 28.32
C ALA A 575 -38.98 -20.47 28.06
N ARG A 576 -39.36 -20.22 26.80
CA ARG A 576 -40.52 -19.37 26.45
C ARG A 576 -41.82 -19.99 26.96
N TYR A 577 -42.02 -21.30 26.79
CA TYR A 577 -43.21 -21.99 27.27
C TYR A 577 -43.28 -22.05 28.79
N ILE A 578 -42.14 -22.16 29.48
CA ILE A 578 -42.08 -22.12 30.95
C ILE A 578 -42.44 -20.71 31.46
N PHE A 579 -41.91 -19.65 30.85
CA PHE A 579 -42.26 -18.27 31.24
C PHE A 579 -43.75 -17.97 31.06
N TRP A 580 -44.31 -18.29 29.88
CA TRP A 580 -45.75 -18.12 29.63
C TRP A 580 -46.62 -19.04 30.51
N GLY A 581 -46.14 -20.24 30.85
CA GLY A 581 -46.79 -21.15 31.79
C GLY A 581 -46.85 -20.58 33.21
N VAL A 582 -45.74 -20.05 33.73
CA VAL A 582 -45.69 -19.39 35.04
C VAL A 582 -46.56 -18.14 35.05
N LEU A 583 -46.54 -17.33 33.99
CA LEU A 583 -47.40 -16.15 33.87
C LEU A 583 -48.89 -16.52 33.87
N ALA A 584 -49.29 -17.57 33.15
CA ALA A 584 -50.66 -18.07 33.17
C ALA A 584 -51.10 -18.55 34.55
N ILE A 585 -50.23 -19.24 35.29
CA ILE A 585 -50.48 -19.68 36.67
C ILE A 585 -50.68 -18.47 37.60
N VAL A 586 -49.84 -17.43 37.47
CA VAL A 586 -49.98 -16.19 38.27
C VAL A 586 -51.30 -15.49 37.96
N VAL A 587 -51.69 -15.39 36.68
CA VAL A 587 -52.98 -14.79 36.28
C VAL A 587 -54.16 -15.58 36.83
N ILE A 588 -54.12 -16.91 36.77
CA ILE A 588 -55.17 -17.77 37.34
C ILE A 588 -55.25 -17.59 38.87
N ALA A 589 -54.10 -17.55 39.56
CA ALA A 589 -54.07 -17.32 41.00
C ALA A 589 -54.67 -15.94 41.36
N LEU A 590 -54.37 -14.90 40.58
CA LEU A 590 -54.94 -13.56 40.77
C LEU A 590 -56.45 -13.55 40.53
N LEU A 591 -56.94 -14.24 39.50
CA LEU A 591 -58.37 -14.37 39.20
C LEU A 591 -59.13 -15.11 40.31
N ILE A 592 -58.52 -16.13 40.92
CA ILE A 592 -59.09 -16.85 42.08
C ILE A 592 -59.17 -15.95 43.31
N VAL A 593 -58.13 -15.13 43.54
CA VAL A 593 -58.15 -14.15 44.65
C VAL A 593 -59.22 -13.08 44.41
N ILE A 594 -59.35 -12.58 43.18
CA ILE A 594 -60.38 -11.61 42.82
C ILE A 594 -61.78 -12.21 42.93
N SER A 595 -62.00 -13.47 42.52
CA SER A 595 -63.32 -14.11 42.65
C SER A 595 -63.71 -14.37 44.10
N ARG A 596 -62.74 -14.55 45.00
CA ARG A 596 -62.96 -14.64 46.45
C ARG A 596 -63.22 -13.29 47.12
N LEU A 597 -62.84 -12.18 46.49
CA LEU A 597 -63.04 -10.82 46.99
C LEU A 597 -64.32 -10.16 46.46
N LEU A 598 -65.01 -10.79 45.50
CA LEU A 598 -66.33 -10.34 45.05
C LEU A 598 -67.41 -10.76 46.07
N PRO A 599 -68.21 -9.83 46.61
CA PRO A 599 -69.27 -10.16 47.56
C PRO A 599 -70.34 -11.01 46.87
N LYS A 600 -70.76 -12.10 47.52
CA LYS A 600 -71.89 -12.90 47.07
C LYS A 600 -73.14 -12.02 47.05
N THR A 601 -73.71 -11.82 45.87
CA THR A 601 -75.04 -11.23 45.72
C THR A 601 -76.06 -12.14 46.42
N ALA A 602 -76.82 -11.54 47.33
CA ALA A 602 -77.88 -12.17 48.11
C ALA A 602 -79.01 -12.75 47.24
#